data_AF-A0AAD6YK71-F1
#
_entry.id   AF-A0AAD6YK71-F1
#
_cell.length_a   1.000
_cell.length_b   1.000
_cell.length_c   1.000
_cell.angle_alpha   90.00
_cell.angle_beta   90.00
_cell.angle_gamma   90.00
#
_symmetry.space_group_name_H-M   'P 1'
#
loop_
_entity.id
_entity.type
_entity.pdbx_description
1 polymer ?
#
loop_
_entity_poly.entity_id
_entity_poly.type
_entity_poly.pdbx_seq_one_letter_code
_entity_poly.pdbx_strand_id
1 'polypeptide(L)'
;MDSGGVDYARFTSNRIYRSLFLAGFSVLAYDHLLTLHTEVKYIWKSKLRPSTLWFLLLRYTCLASNIWVSTFYFVTIDYEVCL
;
A
#
# COMPACT_ATOMS: atom_id res chain seq x y z
N MET A 1 -0.73 28.76 27.81
CA MET A 1 -0.26 28.32 26.48
C MET A 1 -0.62 26.86 26.36
N ASP A 2 -1.60 26.56 25.50
CA ASP A 2 -2.29 25.28 25.39
C ASP A 2 -1.49 24.32 24.48
N SER A 3 -0.41 23.76 25.02
CA SER A 3 0.41 22.79 24.28
C SER A 3 -0.30 21.43 24.14
N GLY A 4 -1.18 21.07 25.09
CA GLY A 4 -2.00 19.86 24.98
C GLY A 4 -2.89 19.89 23.73
N GLY A 5 -3.42 21.08 23.42
CA GLY A 5 -3.92 21.59 22.14
C GLY A 5 -3.44 20.87 20.88
N VAL A 6 -2.14 21.02 20.66
CA VAL A 6 -1.50 20.66 19.40
C VAL A 6 -1.14 19.17 19.36
N ASP A 7 -0.90 18.56 20.51
CA ASP A 7 -0.54 17.14 20.63
C ASP A 7 -1.74 16.22 20.36
N TYR A 8 -2.94 16.57 20.84
CA TYR A 8 -4.14 15.78 20.55
C TYR A 8 -4.50 15.80 19.07
N ALA A 9 -4.32 16.95 18.41
CA ALA A 9 -4.62 17.10 16.98
C ALA A 9 -3.67 16.24 16.15
N ARG A 10 -2.38 16.21 16.50
CA ARG A 10 -1.34 15.42 15.82
C ARG A 10 -1.55 13.93 16.01
N PHE A 11 -1.92 13.48 17.22
CA PHE A 11 -2.21 12.08 17.50
C PHE A 11 -3.43 11.57 16.72
N THR A 12 -4.49 12.39 16.65
CA THR A 12 -5.72 12.05 15.92
C THR A 12 -5.46 11.97 14.42
N SER A 13 -4.69 12.92 13.86
CA SER A 13 -4.28 12.91 12.46
C SER A 13 -3.53 11.62 12.10
N ASN A 14 -2.52 11.25 12.87
CA ASN A 14 -1.72 10.04 12.62
C ASN A 14 -2.55 8.75 12.60
N ARG A 15 -3.57 8.63 13.45
CA ARG A 15 -4.48 7.48 13.46
C ARG A 15 -5.36 7.43 12.21
N ILE A 16 -5.89 8.58 11.80
CA ILE A 16 -6.71 8.70 10.59
C ILE A 16 -5.88 8.31 9.37
N TYR A 17 -4.67 8.85 9.23
CA TYR A 17 -3.77 8.51 8.12
C TYR A 17 -3.44 7.01 8.06
N ARG A 18 -3.12 6.35 9.19
CA ARG A 18 -2.90 4.89 9.20
C ARG A 18 -4.13 4.13 8.71
N SER A 19 -5.31 4.46 9.23
CA SER A 19 -6.54 3.76 8.87
C SER A 19 -6.91 3.93 7.39
N LEU A 20 -6.77 5.14 6.85
CA LEU A 20 -7.00 5.41 5.43
C LEU A 20 -5.98 4.71 4.54
N PHE A 21 -4.72 4.66 4.96
CA PHE A 21 -3.66 3.97 4.22
C PHE A 21 -3.91 2.45 4.16
N LEU A 22 -4.22 1.83 5.29
CA LEU A 22 -4.59 0.41 5.38
C LEU A 22 -5.85 0.09 4.56
N ALA A 23 -6.86 0.96 4.61
CA ALA A 23 -8.09 0.81 3.82
C ALA A 23 -7.78 0.90 2.32
N GLY A 24 -7.03 1.92 1.88
CA GLY A 24 -6.61 2.09 0.49
C GLY A 24 -5.77 0.90 0.00
N PHE A 25 -4.85 0.42 0.83
CA PHE A 25 -4.06 -0.78 0.55
C PHE A 25 -4.94 -2.03 0.39
N SER A 26 -5.93 -2.22 1.26
CA SER A 26 -6.85 -3.36 1.19
C SER A 26 -7.69 -3.36 -0.09
N VAL A 27 -8.20 -2.18 -0.49
CA VAL A 27 -9.00 -2.01 -1.71
C VAL A 27 -8.14 -2.24 -2.94
N LEU A 28 -6.91 -1.71 -2.95
CA LEU A 28 -5.92 -1.99 -4.00
C LEU A 28 -5.62 -3.49 -4.09
N ALA A 29 -5.30 -4.14 -2.98
CA ALA A 29 -5.01 -5.57 -2.95
C ALA A 29 -6.21 -6.42 -3.42
N TYR A 30 -7.42 -6.02 -3.04
CA TYR A 30 -8.65 -6.70 -3.44
C TYR A 30 -8.93 -6.56 -4.95
N ASP A 31 -8.82 -5.35 -5.50
CA ASP A 31 -8.95 -5.11 -6.94
C ASP A 31 -7.92 -5.91 -7.75
N HIS A 32 -6.69 -6.01 -7.23
CA HIS A 32 -5.62 -6.79 -7.85
C HIS A 32 -5.91 -8.29 -7.83
N LEU A 33 -6.37 -8.87 -6.71
CA LEU A 33 -6.72 -10.29 -6.62
C LEU A 33 -7.86 -10.66 -7.59
N LEU A 34 -8.83 -9.76 -7.79
CA LEU A 34 -9.97 -9.97 -8.68
C LEU A 34 -9.53 -10.03 -10.15
N THR A 35 -8.62 -9.13 -10.57
CA THR A 35 -8.09 -9.13 -11.93
C THR A 35 -7.09 -10.27 -12.17
N LEU A 36 -6.29 -10.63 -11.16
CA LEU A 36 -5.30 -11.71 -11.20
C LEU A 36 -5.91 -13.07 -11.52
N HIS A 37 -7.07 -13.39 -10.93
CA HIS A 37 -7.73 -14.69 -11.15
C HIS A 37 -8.06 -14.88 -12.64
N THR A 38 -8.59 -13.82 -13.25
CA THR A 38 -8.98 -13.84 -14.67
C THR A 38 -7.75 -13.79 -15.57
N GLU A 39 -6.76 -12.97 -15.22
CA GLU A 39 -5.49 -12.86 -15.95
C GLU A 39 -4.70 -14.17 -15.92
N VAL A 40 -4.50 -14.83 -14.77
CA VAL A 40 -3.81 -16.14 -14.72
C VAL A 40 -4.53 -17.17 -15.58
N LYS A 41 -5.87 -17.23 -15.52
CA LYS A 41 -6.65 -18.22 -16.27
C LYS A 41 -6.58 -18.04 -17.79
N TYR A 42 -6.49 -16.80 -18.27
CA TYR A 42 -6.47 -16.49 -19.71
C TYR A 42 -5.06 -16.26 -20.28
N ILE A 43 -4.15 -15.67 -19.51
CA ILE A 43 -2.80 -15.30 -19.93
C ILE A 43 -1.85 -16.50 -19.81
N TRP A 44 -1.89 -17.30 -18.74
CA TRP A 44 -0.99 -18.46 -18.62
C TRP A 44 -1.39 -19.63 -19.53
N LYS A 45 -2.62 -19.64 -20.04
CA LYS A 45 -3.09 -20.65 -21.01
C LYS A 45 -2.88 -20.24 -22.47
N SER A 46 -2.49 -18.99 -22.76
CA SER A 46 -2.35 -18.45 -24.12
C SER A 46 -0.93 -17.89 -24.37
N LYS A 47 -0.55 -17.66 -25.64
CA LYS A 47 0.80 -17.17 -26.00
C LYS A 47 1.06 -15.79 -25.39
N LEU A 48 1.93 -15.74 -24.39
CA LEU A 48 2.32 -14.53 -23.66
C LEU A 48 2.92 -13.48 -24.61
N ARG A 49 2.29 -12.31 -24.72
CA ARG A 49 2.88 -11.14 -25.37
C ARG A 49 3.77 -10.40 -24.35
N PRO A 50 5.00 -10.00 -24.72
CA PRO A 50 5.93 -9.34 -23.82
C PRO A 50 5.39 -8.01 -23.27
N SER A 51 4.55 -7.31 -24.02
CA SER A 51 3.86 -6.08 -23.58
C SER A 51 2.92 -6.30 -22.40
N THR A 52 2.22 -7.44 -22.36
CA THR A 52 1.34 -7.82 -21.24
C THR A 52 2.15 -8.14 -19.98
N LEU A 53 3.33 -8.75 -20.15
CA LEU A 53 4.23 -9.08 -19.05
C LEU A 53 4.84 -7.81 -18.43
N TRP A 54 5.18 -6.82 -19.26
CA TRP A 54 5.66 -5.51 -18.81
C TRP A 54 4.59 -4.73 -18.04
N PHE A 55 3.35 -4.81 -18.49
CA PHE A 55 2.21 -4.20 -17.80
C PHE A 55 1.97 -4.84 -16.42
N LEU A 56 2.07 -6.18 -16.33
CA LEU A 56 2.00 -6.90 -15.06
C LEU A 56 3.15 -6.53 -14.13
N LEU A 57 4.39 -6.46 -14.62
CA LEU A 57 5.55 -6.07 -13.81
C LEU A 57 5.42 -4.66 -13.25
N LEU A 58 4.99 -3.68 -14.07
CA LEU A 58 4.70 -2.33 -13.63
C LEU A 58 3.65 -2.30 -12.51
N ARG A 59 2.62 -3.15 -12.63
CA ARG A 59 1.56 -3.26 -11.64
C ARG A 59 2.04 -3.88 -10.31
N TYR A 60 2.82 -4.96 -10.34
CA TYR A 60 3.41 -5.55 -9.13
C TYR A 60 4.44 -4.64 -8.46
N THR A 61 5.19 -3.87 -9.25
CA THR A 61 6.18 -2.91 -8.73
C THR A 61 5.50 -1.81 -7.92
N CYS A 62 4.30 -1.37 -8.32
CA CYS A 62 3.51 -0.36 -7.61
C CYS A 62 2.93 -0.88 -6.27
N LEU A 63 2.60 -2.17 -6.21
CA LEU A 63 2.23 -2.87 -4.97
C LEU A 63 3.43 -3.02 -4.04
N ALA A 64 4.57 -3.46 -4.59
CA ALA A 64 5.81 -3.62 -3.85
C ALA A 64 6.28 -2.28 -3.26
N SER A 65 6.17 -1.17 -4.00
CA SER A 65 6.51 0.15 -3.50
C SER A 65 5.55 0.63 -2.40
N ASN A 66 4.25 0.34 -2.49
CA ASN A 66 3.30 0.63 -1.42
C ASN A 66 3.62 -0.16 -0.14
N ILE A 67 3.96 -1.44 -0.26
CA ILE A 67 4.39 -2.27 0.88
C ILE A 67 5.69 -1.70 1.48
N TRP A 68 6.64 -1.31 0.63
CA TRP A 68 7.91 -0.73 1.06
C TRP A 68 7.71 0.58 1.84
N VAL A 69 6.91 1.50 1.30
CA VAL A 69 6.57 2.77 1.95
C VAL A 69 5.84 2.53 3.26
N SER A 70 4.91 1.56 3.30
CA SER A 70 4.23 1.17 4.54
C SER A 70 5.23 0.73 5.60
N THR A 71 6.11 -0.22 5.27
CA THR A 71 7.13 -0.73 6.20
C THR A 71 8.05 0.38 6.67
N PHE A 72 8.51 1.25 5.77
CA PHE A 72 9.35 2.38 6.13
C PHE A 72 8.63 3.35 7.07
N TYR A 73 7.35 3.65 6.83
CA TYR A 73 6.56 4.52 7.70
C TYR A 73 6.39 3.96 9.11
N PHE A 74 6.14 2.66 9.23
CA PHE A 74 6.07 1.97 10.52
C PHE A 74 7.41 1.98 11.26
N VAL A 75 8.49 1.74 10.54
CA VAL A 75 9.86 1.75 11.07
C VAL A 75 10.26 3.15 11.55
N THR A 76 9.96 4.21 10.80
CA THR A 76 10.26 5.59 11.23
C THR A 76 9.49 6.00 12.47
N ILE A 77 8.22 5.61 12.61
CA ILE A 77 7.44 5.89 13.82
C ILE A 77 8.01 5.17 15.04
N ASP A 78 8.55 3.97 14.88
CA ASP A 78 9.14 3.19 16.00
C ASP A 78 10.39 3.87 16.58
N TYR A 79 11.23 4.45 15.70
CA TYR A 79 12.42 5.20 16.13
C TYR A 79 12.10 6.47 16.92
N GLU A 80 11.04 7.20 16.54
CA GLU A 80 10.63 8.44 17.20
C GLU A 80 9.99 8.18 18.58
N VAL A 81 9.48 6.97 18.84
CA VAL A 81 8.86 6.60 20.12
C VAL A 81 9.92 6.10 21.13
N CYS A 82 11.08 5.65 20.66
CA CYS A 82 12.16 5.13 21.49
C CYS A 82 13.24 6.16 21.87
N LEU A 83 13.11 7.41 21.41
CA LEU A 83 14.03 8.53 21.64
C LEU A 83 13.38 9.61 22.51
#